data_AF-A0A958XCD3-F1
#
_entry.id   AF-A0A958XCD3-F1
#
_cell.length_a   1.000
_cell.length_b   1.000
_cell.length_c   1.000
_cell.angle_alpha   90.00
_cell.angle_beta   90.00
_cell.angle_gamma   90.00
#
_symmetry.space_group_name_H-M   'P 1'
#
loop_
_entity.id
_entity.type
_entity.pdbx_description
1 polymer ?
#
loop_
_entity_poly.entity_id
_entity_poly.type
_entity_poly.pdbx_seq_one_letter_code
_entity_poly.pdbx_strand_id
1 'polypeptide(L)'
;MRDLIELASLLNKTKLKTSGILDIILEPGSKMQQLYDAIISQKIQSDEDAQAWQLEIDDDPAKLPNLKNKLKERMLDSVFLLDFKEPSFSDRQKAYFECYKKWAAGMILVMRNAKVS
;
A
#
# COMPACT_ATOMS: atom_id res chain seq x y z
N MET A 1 0.00 -13.33 6.40
CA MET A 1 1.11 -12.35 6.51
C MET A 1 2.00 -12.20 5.29
N ARG A 2 2.38 -13.27 4.58
CA ARG A 2 3.34 -13.20 3.45
C ARG A 2 2.98 -12.13 2.41
N ASP A 3 1.74 -12.13 1.91
CA ASP A 3 1.28 -11.16 0.91
C ASP A 3 1.45 -9.70 1.36
N LEU A 4 1.18 -9.43 2.65
CA LEU A 4 1.29 -8.10 3.24
C LEU A 4 2.76 -7.64 3.30
N ILE A 5 3.66 -8.55 3.67
CA ILE A 5 5.11 -8.31 3.73
C ILE A 5 5.68 -8.04 2.33
N GLU A 6 5.28 -8.84 1.34
CA GLU A 6 5.70 -8.65 -0.05
C GLU A 6 5.24 -7.31 -0.59
N LEU A 7 3.97 -6.96 -0.37
CA LEU A 7 3.39 -5.71 -0.84
C LEU A 7 4.04 -4.51 -0.13
N ALA A 8 4.35 -4.63 1.17
CA ALA A 8 5.07 -3.60 1.92
C ALA A 8 6.47 -3.39 1.36
N SER A 9 7.19 -4.48 1.14
CA SER A 9 8.54 -4.48 0.58
C SER A 9 8.58 -3.89 -0.82
N LEU A 10 7.56 -4.17 -1.65
CA LEU A 10 7.41 -3.57 -2.98
C LEU A 10 7.24 -2.07 -2.88
N LEU A 11 6.27 -1.59 -2.09
CA LEU A 11 6.01 -0.14 -1.95
C LEU A 11 7.19 0.61 -1.35
N ASN A 12 7.93 0.01 -0.41
CA ASN A 12 9.09 0.64 0.22
C ASN A 12 10.23 0.91 -0.77
N LYS A 13 10.35 0.09 -1.83
CA LYS A 13 11.37 0.25 -2.88
C LYS A 13 10.99 1.28 -3.94
N THR A 14 9.77 1.79 -3.91
CA THR A 14 9.25 2.66 -4.97
C THR A 14 9.47 4.13 -4.65
N LYS A 15 9.35 4.96 -5.68
CA LYS A 15 9.39 6.42 -5.53
C LYS A 15 8.31 6.98 -4.59
N LEU A 16 7.24 6.24 -4.30
CA LEU A 16 6.19 6.65 -3.36
C LEU A 16 6.69 6.81 -1.92
N LYS A 17 7.61 5.94 -1.48
CA LYS A 17 8.26 6.10 -0.17
C LYS A 17 9.25 7.25 -0.21
N THR A 18 10.08 7.32 -1.26
CA THR A 18 11.11 8.36 -1.39
C THR A 18 10.51 9.77 -1.48
N SER A 19 9.32 9.92 -2.07
CA SER A 19 8.61 11.20 -2.15
C SER A 19 7.83 11.57 -0.89
N GLY A 20 7.80 10.71 0.14
CA GLY A 20 7.01 10.90 1.37
C GLY A 20 5.49 10.76 1.18
N ILE A 21 5.01 10.49 -0.04
CA ILE A 21 3.58 10.32 -0.34
C ILE A 21 3.03 9.10 0.42
N LEU A 22 3.81 8.03 0.54
CA LEU A 22 3.39 6.83 1.25
C LEU A 22 3.11 7.11 2.74
N ASP A 23 3.90 7.98 3.39
CA ASP A 23 3.70 8.33 4.80
C ASP A 23 2.43 9.17 5.01
N ILE A 24 2.05 9.97 4.00
CA ILE A 24 0.78 10.72 4.01
C ILE A 24 -0.41 9.75 3.86
N ILE A 25 -0.32 8.76 2.97
CA ILE A 25 -1.39 7.78 2.73
C ILE A 25 -1.61 6.87 3.94
N LEU A 26 -0.52 6.50 4.62
CA LEU A 26 -0.55 5.69 5.84
C LEU A 26 -0.93 6.48 7.09
N GLU A 27 -1.16 7.79 6.96
CA GLU A 27 -1.47 8.74 8.03
C GLU A 27 -0.36 8.80 9.10
N PRO A 28 0.39 9.90 9.20
CA PRO A 28 1.54 9.98 10.09
C PRO A 28 1.13 9.82 11.56
N GLY A 29 1.81 8.93 12.27
CA GLY A 29 1.53 8.60 13.68
C GLY A 29 0.40 7.58 13.88
N SER A 30 -0.19 7.05 12.81
CA SER A 30 -1.23 6.03 12.93
C SER A 30 -0.66 4.66 13.32
N LYS A 31 -1.49 3.81 13.94
CA LYS A 31 -1.15 2.40 14.20
C LYS A 31 -0.87 1.62 12.91
N MET A 32 -1.42 2.06 11.77
CA MET A 32 -1.15 1.45 10.47
C MET A 32 0.28 1.75 10.01
N GLN A 33 0.75 2.99 10.19
CA GLN A 33 2.12 3.35 9.90
C GLN A 33 3.10 2.56 10.78
N GLN A 34 2.81 2.45 12.09
CA GLN A 34 3.64 1.68 13.01
C GLN A 34 3.70 0.19 12.62
N LEU A 35 2.56 -0.39 12.21
CA LEU A 35 2.51 -1.76 11.70
C LEU A 35 3.32 -1.91 10.40
N TYR A 36 3.20 -0.96 9.48
CA TYR A 36 3.98 -0.93 8.24
C TYR A 36 5.49 -0.86 8.53
N ASP A 37 5.92 0.04 9.42
CA ASP A 37 7.32 0.18 9.81
C ASP A 37 7.84 -1.07 10.54
N ALA A 38 7.01 -1.71 11.36
CA ALA A 38 7.33 -2.99 12.01
C ALA A 38 7.52 -4.14 11.01
N ILE A 39 6.74 -4.14 9.92
CA ILE A 39 6.90 -5.10 8.81
C ILE A 39 8.18 -4.83 8.03
N ILE A 40 8.45 -3.57 7.66
CA ILE A 40 9.64 -3.19 6.90
C ILE A 40 10.93 -3.41 7.71
N SER A 41 10.89 -3.16 9.02
CA SER A 41 12.00 -3.44 9.94
C SER A 41 12.19 -4.93 10.25
N GLN A 42 11.46 -5.81 9.57
CA GLN A 42 11.52 -7.27 9.72
C GLN A 42 11.19 -7.79 11.14
N LYS A 43 10.57 -6.94 11.99
CA LYS A 43 10.12 -7.32 13.33
C LYS A 43 8.90 -8.24 13.29
N ILE A 44 8.08 -8.12 12.25
CA ILE A 44 6.87 -8.92 12.06
C ILE A 44 7.03 -9.76 10.81
N GLN A 45 7.18 -11.08 10.97
CA GLN A 45 7.29 -12.04 9.87
C GLN A 45 6.17 -13.08 9.87
N SER A 46 5.61 -13.36 11.04
CA SER A 46 4.50 -14.28 11.25
C SER A 46 3.24 -13.59 11.78
N ASP A 47 2.11 -14.30 11.76
CA ASP A 47 0.88 -13.83 12.42
C ASP A 47 1.04 -13.78 13.95
N GLU A 48 1.90 -14.64 14.50
CA GLU A 48 2.25 -14.71 15.93
C GLU A 48 3.08 -13.48 16.34
N ASP A 49 4.06 -13.06 15.54
CA ASP A 49 4.86 -11.85 15.79
C ASP A 49 3.96 -10.60 15.79
N ALA A 50 2.98 -10.56 14.90
CA ALA A 50 2.04 -9.45 14.82
C ALA A 50 1.14 -9.38 16.06
N GLN A 51 0.76 -10.53 16.64
CA GLN A 51 0.03 -10.58 17.91
C GLN A 51 0.91 -10.17 19.09
N ALA A 52 2.17 -10.64 19.13
CA ALA A 52 3.14 -10.24 20.14
C ALA A 52 3.40 -8.72 20.11
N TRP A 53 3.62 -8.15 18.92
CA TRP A 53 3.76 -6.71 18.73
C TRP A 53 2.53 -5.92 19.20
N GLN A 54 1.33 -6.44 18.92
CA GLN A 54 0.08 -5.79 19.35
C GLN A 54 -0.08 -5.78 20.88
N LEU A 55 0.36 -6.85 21.54
CA LEU A 55 0.40 -6.94 23.01
C LEU A 55 1.45 -5.99 23.62
N GLU A 56 2.60 -5.80 22.95
CA GLU A 56 3.63 -4.84 23.40
C GLU A 56 3.17 -3.38 23.37
N ILE A 57 2.27 -3.03 22.45
CA ILE A 57 1.67 -1.69 22.36
C ILE A 57 0.38 -1.54 23.19
N ASP A 58 0.09 -2.51 24.06
CA ASP A 58 -1.09 -2.58 24.94
C ASP A 58 -2.40 -2.33 24.18
N ASP A 59 -2.52 -2.91 22.98
CA ASP A 59 -3.74 -2.82 22.17
C ASP A 59 -4.44 -4.17 22.07
N ASP A 60 -5.74 -4.10 21.87
CA ASP A 60 -6.61 -5.26 21.85
C ASP A 60 -6.25 -6.17 20.65
N PRO A 61 -5.81 -7.42 20.88
CA PRO A 61 -5.46 -8.36 19.82
C PRO A 61 -6.64 -8.68 18.88
N ALA A 62 -7.89 -8.46 19.32
CA ALA A 62 -9.06 -8.60 18.46
C ALA A 62 -9.13 -7.55 17.34
N LYS A 63 -8.40 -6.43 17.45
CA LYS A 63 -8.36 -5.37 16.43
C LYS A 63 -7.31 -5.62 15.34
N LEU A 64 -6.36 -6.52 15.58
CA LEU A 64 -5.27 -6.84 14.65
C LEU A 64 -5.77 -7.25 13.24
N PRO A 65 -6.81 -8.10 13.07
CA PRO A 65 -7.29 -8.48 11.74
C PRO A 65 -7.84 -7.30 10.94
N ASN A 66 -8.57 -6.40 11.60
CA ASN A 66 -9.11 -5.19 10.96
C ASN A 66 -7.98 -4.23 10.56
N LEU A 67 -6.98 -4.07 11.43
CA LEU A 67 -5.80 -3.25 11.14
C LEU A 67 -5.02 -3.78 9.92
N LYS A 68 -4.80 -5.10 9.85
CA LYS A 68 -4.18 -5.77 8.70
C LYS A 68 -4.97 -5.54 7.41
N ASN A 69 -6.28 -5.67 7.45
CA ASN A 69 -7.14 -5.46 6.27
C ASN A 69 -7.08 -4.02 5.78
N LYS A 70 -7.21 -3.04 6.68
CA LYS A 70 -7.10 -1.62 6.32
C LYS A 70 -5.74 -1.27 5.74
N LEU A 71 -4.67 -1.78 6.35
CA LEU A 71 -3.32 -1.59 5.84
C LEU A 71 -3.19 -2.19 4.43
N LYS A 72 -3.68 -3.42 4.21
CA LYS A 72 -3.69 -4.05 2.88
C LYS A 72 -4.44 -3.22 1.84
N GLU A 73 -5.64 -2.74 2.16
CA GLU A 73 -6.44 -1.89 1.27
C GLU A 73 -5.70 -0.60 0.89
N ARG A 74 -5.18 0.13 1.88
CA ARG A 74 -4.44 1.39 1.64
C ARG A 74 -3.19 1.17 0.79
N MET A 75 -2.49 0.08 1.01
CA MET A 75 -1.31 -0.26 0.23
C MET A 75 -1.69 -0.66 -1.21
N LEU A 76 -2.80 -1.39 -1.41
CA LEU A 76 -3.33 -1.67 -2.74
C LEU A 76 -3.75 -0.40 -3.47
N ASP A 77 -4.41 0.53 -2.79
CA ASP A 77 -4.76 1.83 -3.37
C ASP A 77 -3.50 2.62 -3.78
N SER A 78 -2.43 2.51 -2.98
CA SER A 78 -1.14 3.14 -3.28
C SER A 78 -0.49 2.58 -4.56
N VAL A 79 -0.77 1.34 -4.96
CA VAL A 79 -0.26 0.76 -6.21
C VAL A 79 -0.71 1.58 -7.42
N PHE A 80 -1.92 2.16 -7.40
CA PHE A 80 -2.39 3.02 -8.50
C PHE A 80 -1.58 4.31 -8.64
N LEU A 81 -0.88 4.74 -7.58
CA LEU A 81 -0.04 5.94 -7.59
C LEU A 81 1.38 5.67 -8.08
N LEU A 82 1.76 4.41 -8.27
CA LEU A 82 3.07 4.07 -8.81
C LEU A 82 3.29 4.70 -10.19
N ASP A 83 4.48 5.24 -10.37
CA ASP A 83 4.94 5.76 -11.65
C ASP A 83 5.82 4.71 -12.33
N PHE A 84 5.29 4.07 -13.37
CA PHE A 84 6.00 3.04 -14.15
C PHE A 84 6.97 3.62 -15.18
N LYS A 85 7.25 4.93 -15.14
CA LYS A 85 8.26 5.57 -16.00
C LYS A 85 9.71 5.22 -15.65
N GLU A 86 9.94 4.26 -14.76
CA GLU A 86 11.29 3.80 -14.45
C GLU A 86 12.03 3.26 -15.69
N PRO A 87 13.35 3.50 -15.79
CA PRO A 87 14.15 3.04 -16.93
C PRO A 87 14.24 1.52 -17.05
N SER A 88 13.87 0.78 -16.00
CA SER A 88 13.81 -0.69 -15.95
C SER A 88 12.68 -1.28 -16.82
N PHE A 89 11.64 -0.51 -17.15
CA PHE A 89 10.51 -1.00 -17.94
C PHE A 89 10.70 -0.75 -19.43
N SER A 90 10.38 -1.75 -20.25
CA SER A 90 10.27 -1.59 -21.70
C SER A 90 9.11 -0.65 -22.06
N ASP A 91 9.20 0.00 -23.22
CA ASP A 91 8.13 0.88 -23.71
C ASP A 91 6.79 0.16 -23.84
N ARG A 92 6.82 -1.14 -24.17
CA ARG A 92 5.62 -1.99 -24.21
C ARG A 92 4.97 -2.12 -22.83
N GLN A 93 5.76 -2.39 -21.78
CA GLN A 93 5.24 -2.51 -20.41
C GLN A 93 4.70 -1.17 -19.92
N LYS A 94 5.40 -0.07 -20.19
CA LYS A 94 4.94 1.29 -19.87
C LYS A 94 3.59 1.58 -20.50
N ALA A 95 3.46 1.35 -21.82
CA ALA A 95 2.21 1.56 -22.54
C ALA A 95 1.07 0.68 -22.00
N TYR A 96 1.36 -0.59 -21.67
CA TYR A 96 0.39 -1.50 -21.08
C TYR A 96 -0.16 -0.95 -19.75
N PHE A 97 0.70 -0.62 -18.78
CA PHE A 97 0.23 -0.11 -17.48
C PHE A 97 -0.49 1.24 -17.59
N GLU A 98 0.00 2.16 -18.43
CA GLU A 98 -0.65 3.44 -18.68
C GLU A 98 -2.06 3.30 -19.25
N CYS A 99 -2.25 2.39 -20.22
CA CYS A 99 -3.58 2.13 -20.79
C CYS A 99 -4.55 1.61 -19.74
N TYR A 100 -4.14 0.65 -18.90
CA TYR A 100 -5.00 0.12 -17.84
C TYR A 100 -5.34 1.18 -16.79
N LYS A 101 -4.37 2.00 -16.39
CA LYS A 101 -4.58 3.09 -15.42
C LYS A 101 -5.59 4.12 -15.95
N LYS A 102 -5.45 4.53 -17.22
CA LYS A 102 -6.38 5.46 -17.88
C LYS A 102 -7.77 4.84 -18.07
N TRP A 103 -7.85 3.57 -18.44
CA TRP A 103 -9.11 2.86 -18.56
C TRP A 103 -9.85 2.78 -17.22
N ALA A 104 -9.17 2.39 -16.15
CA ALA A 104 -9.75 2.32 -14.81
C ALA A 104 -10.25 3.71 -14.34
N ALA A 105 -9.44 4.76 -14.52
CA ALA A 105 -9.86 6.12 -14.22
C ALA A 105 -11.10 6.55 -15.02
N GLY A 106 -11.13 6.25 -16.33
CA GLY A 106 -12.28 6.53 -17.19
C GLY A 106 -13.54 5.80 -16.72
N MET A 107 -13.45 4.52 -16.35
CA MET A 107 -14.56 3.75 -15.82
C MET A 107 -15.11 4.32 -14.52
N ILE A 108 -14.23 4.70 -13.58
CA ILE A 108 -14.65 5.33 -12.32
C ILE A 108 -15.41 6.64 -12.59
N LEU A 109 -14.90 7.47 -13.50
CA LEU A 109 -15.52 8.75 -13.86
C LEU A 109 -16.90 8.56 -14.50
N VAL A 110 -17.01 7.64 -15.47
CA VAL A 110 -18.28 7.30 -16.14
C VAL A 110 -19.30 6.78 -15.12
N MET A 111 -18.92 5.83 -14.27
CA MET A 111 -19.81 5.26 -13.25
C MET A 111 -20.28 6.30 -12.23
N ARG A 112 -19.44 7.29 -11.92
CA ARG A 112 -19.78 8.40 -11.02
C ARG A 112 -20.53 9.55 -11.71
N ASN A 113 -20.84 9.42 -12.99
CA ASN A 113 -21.44 10.47 -13.82
C ASN A 113 -20.63 11.79 -13.78
N ALA A 114 -19.32 11.69 -13.52
CA ALA A 114 -18.40 12.80 -13.54
C ALA A 114 -17.91 12.96 -14.97
N LYS A 115 -18.62 13.79 -15.75
CA LYS A 115 -18.19 14.12 -17.12
C LYS A 115 -16.92 14.96 -17.04
N VAL A 116 -15.82 14.41 -17.54
CA VAL A 116 -14.63 15.20 -17.85
C VAL A 116 -14.90 15.82 -19.22
N SER A 117 -15.60 16.96 -19.21
CA SER A 117 -15.85 17.81 -20.39
C SER A 117 -14.69 18.76 -20.62
#